data_AF-A0A250JM41-F1
#
_entry.id   AF-A0A250JM41-F1
#
_cell.length_a   1.000
_cell.length_b   1.000
_cell.length_c   1.000
_cell.angle_alpha   90.00
_cell.angle_beta   90.00
_cell.angle_gamma   90.00
#
_symmetry.space_group_name_H-M   'P 1'
#
loop_
_entity.id
_entity.type
_entity.pdbx_description
1 polymer ?
#
loop_
_entity_poly.entity_id
_entity_poly.type
_entity_poly.pdbx_seq_one_letter_code
_entity_poly.pdbx_strand_id
1 'polypeptide(L)'
;MPLNTLCLRCGMCCDGTLFTHVSLQPEEALALRRRGLAVGSRTDGTPALMQHCSALDGRACTVYTDRPASCRRYHCQLFAALAEKEVSLEEALAVVDEAHARVDAVARTLAPAAEGAPRSVLQRARRANLPEHGGPLSSADLATYERAEAYLDTHFRGRLGRRG
;
A
#
# COMPACT_ATOMS: atom_id res chain seq x y z
N MET A 1 3.13 21.59 -6.25
CA MET A 1 2.21 21.00 -5.26
C MET A 1 2.93 19.84 -4.55
N PRO A 2 3.60 20.09 -3.40
CA PRO A 2 4.46 19.09 -2.75
C PRO A 2 3.72 17.81 -2.33
N LEU A 3 2.46 17.95 -1.91
CA LEU A 3 1.61 16.82 -1.51
C LEU A 3 1.37 15.81 -2.64
N ASN A 4 1.15 16.29 -3.87
CA ASN A 4 0.97 15.41 -5.01
C ASN A 4 2.27 14.71 -5.39
N THR A 5 3.38 15.45 -5.31
CA THR A 5 4.73 14.90 -5.57
C THR A 5 5.04 13.76 -4.62
N LEU A 6 4.71 13.89 -3.32
CA LEU A 6 4.89 12.81 -2.35
C LEU A 6 4.14 11.54 -2.78
N CYS A 7 2.84 11.63 -3.07
CA CYS A 7 2.06 10.45 -3.46
C CYS A 7 2.55 9.82 -4.77
N LEU A 8 2.87 10.64 -5.78
CA LEU A 8 3.36 10.19 -7.09
C LEU A 8 4.77 9.54 -7.04
N ARG A 9 5.53 9.82 -5.97
CA ARG A 9 6.84 9.20 -5.72
C ARG A 9 6.77 8.03 -4.73
N CYS A 10 5.64 7.85 -4.04
CA CYS A 10 5.46 6.86 -2.99
C CYS A 10 4.78 5.58 -3.48
N GLY A 11 3.56 5.66 -4.01
CA GLY A 11 2.86 4.48 -4.55
C GLY A 11 2.39 3.42 -3.54
N MET A 12 2.75 3.48 -2.25
CA MET A 12 2.48 2.40 -1.26
C MET A 12 0.99 2.16 -0.91
N CYS A 13 0.13 3.13 -1.24
CA CYS A 13 -1.32 2.95 -1.20
C CYS A 13 -1.84 2.12 -2.38
N CYS A 14 -1.13 2.16 -3.52
CA CYS A 14 -1.53 1.60 -4.80
C CYS A 14 -0.88 0.22 -5.07
N ASP A 15 0.24 -0.10 -4.42
CA ASP A 15 0.94 -1.38 -4.59
C ASP A 15 0.41 -2.48 -3.63
N GLY A 16 -0.39 -2.08 -2.64
CA GLY A 16 -0.93 -2.95 -1.60
C GLY A 16 -0.08 -3.07 -0.33
N THR A 17 0.92 -2.20 -0.14
CA THR A 17 1.79 -2.17 1.04
C THR A 17 1.05 -1.65 2.27
N LEU A 18 0.24 -0.60 2.13
CA LEU A 18 -0.50 -0.01 3.26
C LEU A 18 -1.85 -0.67 3.50
N PHE A 19 -2.55 -1.08 2.45
CA PHE A 19 -3.85 -1.74 2.52
C PHE A 19 -4.13 -2.53 1.24
N THR A 20 -5.00 -3.53 1.34
CA THR A 20 -5.29 -4.45 0.23
C THR A 20 -6.42 -3.97 -0.69
N HIS A 21 -7.20 -2.98 -0.25
CA HIS A 21 -8.33 -2.47 -1.02
C HIS A 21 -8.75 -1.07 -0.57
N VAL A 22 -9.47 -0.36 -1.45
CA VAL A 22 -10.17 0.89 -1.15
C VAL A 22 -11.66 0.67 -1.36
N SER A 23 -12.47 0.86 -0.33
CA SER A 23 -13.93 0.83 -0.46
C SER A 23 -14.40 1.96 -1.37
N LEU A 24 -15.29 1.64 -2.31
CA LEU A 24 -15.82 2.58 -3.29
C LEU A 24 -17.32 2.76 -3.09
N GLN A 25 -17.81 3.96 -3.34
CA GLN A 25 -19.23 4.15 -3.59
C GLN A 25 -19.61 3.53 -4.95
N PRO A 26 -20.88 3.11 -5.16
CA PRO A 26 -21.32 2.48 -6.41
C PRO A 26 -21.01 3.30 -7.67
N GLU A 27 -21.12 4.62 -7.60
CA GLU A 27 -20.82 5.55 -8.69
C GLU A 27 -19.32 5.63 -9.00
N GLU A 28 -18.46 5.56 -7.97
CA GLU A 28 -17.00 5.49 -8.14
C GLU A 28 -16.61 4.19 -8.83
N ALA A 29 -17.21 3.07 -8.40
CA ALA A 29 -16.99 1.76 -9.00
C ALA A 29 -17.36 1.74 -10.50
N LEU A 30 -18.51 2.31 -10.86
CA LEU A 30 -18.93 2.40 -12.25
C LEU A 30 -17.98 3.27 -13.10
N ALA A 31 -17.55 4.41 -12.56
CA ALA A 31 -16.61 5.29 -13.24
C ALA A 31 -15.24 4.63 -13.48
N LEU A 32 -14.72 3.89 -12.50
CA LEU A 32 -13.45 3.15 -12.63
C LEU A 32 -13.55 2.02 -13.65
N ARG A 33 -14.65 1.25 -13.67
CA ARG A 33 -14.87 0.18 -14.67
C ARG A 33 -14.87 0.71 -16.09
N ARG A 34 -15.51 1.86 -16.36
CA ARG A 34 -15.50 2.51 -17.69
C ARG A 34 -14.10 2.89 -18.16
N ARG A 35 -13.13 3.01 -17.24
CA ARG A 35 -11.73 3.33 -17.54
C ARG A 35 -10.83 2.10 -17.58
N GLY A 36 -11.41 0.89 -17.50
CA GLY A 36 -10.68 -0.36 -17.55
C GLY A 36 -10.00 -0.75 -16.23
N LEU A 37 -10.25 -0.05 -15.12
CA LEU A 37 -9.72 -0.46 -13.82
C LEU A 37 -10.53 -1.65 -13.27
N ALA A 38 -9.80 -2.62 -12.73
CA ALA A 38 -10.37 -3.76 -12.02
C ALA A 38 -11.06 -3.31 -10.72
N VAL A 39 -12.37 -3.51 -10.65
CA VAL A 39 -13.18 -3.25 -9.44
C VAL A 39 -13.79 -4.57 -8.99
N GLY A 40 -13.36 -5.05 -7.83
CA GLY A 40 -13.91 -6.21 -7.16
C GLY A 40 -15.01 -5.83 -6.16
N SER A 41 -15.32 -6.78 -5.29
CA SER A 41 -16.24 -6.60 -4.17
C SER A 41 -15.61 -7.17 -2.89
N ARG A 42 -15.91 -6.55 -1.75
CA ARG A 42 -15.60 -7.10 -0.42
C ARG A 42 -16.56 -8.26 -0.10
N THR A 43 -16.29 -8.97 1.00
CA THR A 43 -17.14 -10.06 1.48
C THR A 43 -18.59 -9.61 1.76
N ASP A 44 -18.78 -8.36 2.15
CA ASP A 44 -20.10 -7.74 2.39
C ASP A 44 -20.80 -7.23 1.11
N GLY A 45 -20.21 -7.48 -0.07
CA GLY A 45 -20.73 -7.03 -1.36
C GLY A 45 -20.37 -5.59 -1.74
N THR A 46 -19.73 -4.82 -0.86
CA THR A 46 -19.33 -3.43 -1.13
C THR A 46 -18.31 -3.39 -2.28
N PRO A 47 -18.50 -2.56 -3.32
CA PRO A 47 -17.51 -2.40 -4.39
C PRO A 47 -16.17 -1.92 -3.83
N ALA A 48 -15.08 -2.47 -4.35
CA ALA A 48 -13.74 -2.11 -3.90
C ALA A 48 -12.73 -2.08 -5.05
N LEU A 49 -11.84 -1.09 -5.00
CA LEU A 49 -10.63 -1.08 -5.81
C LEU A 49 -9.58 -1.95 -5.12
N MET A 50 -9.32 -3.12 -5.68
CA MET A 50 -8.35 -4.07 -5.15
C MET A 50 -6.93 -3.60 -5.44
N GLN A 51 -6.06 -3.67 -4.43
CA GLN A 51 -4.64 -3.50 -4.61
C GLN A 51 -4.01 -4.84 -4.97
N HIS A 52 -3.07 -4.92 -5.90
CA HIS A 52 -2.37 -3.84 -6.60
C HIS A 52 -3.23 -3.12 -7.64
N CYS A 53 -3.30 -1.78 -7.56
CA CYS A 53 -4.05 -0.95 -8.50
C CYS A 53 -3.51 -1.12 -9.92
N SER A 54 -4.40 -1.28 -10.89
CA SER A 54 -4.02 -1.39 -12.32
C SER A 54 -3.52 -0.08 -12.92
N ALA A 55 -3.82 1.06 -12.28
CA ALA A 55 -3.31 2.38 -12.70
C ALA A 55 -1.95 2.74 -12.06
N LEU A 56 -1.32 1.83 -11.32
CA LEU A 56 0.03 2.05 -10.79
C LEU A 56 1.07 1.65 -11.84
N ASP A 57 1.89 2.60 -12.26
CA ASP A 57 3.07 2.40 -13.10
C ASP A 57 4.34 2.79 -12.32
N GLY A 58 5.17 1.81 -12.01
CA GLY A 58 6.23 1.95 -11.01
C GLY A 58 5.67 2.40 -9.66
N ARG A 59 5.97 3.65 -9.27
CA ARG A 59 5.42 4.28 -8.05
C ARG A 59 4.33 5.33 -8.33
N ALA A 60 4.07 5.62 -9.60
CA ALA A 60 3.21 6.73 -10.01
C ALA A 60 1.81 6.25 -10.42
N CYS A 61 0.78 6.93 -9.93
CA CYS A 61 -0.59 6.71 -10.38
C CYS A 61 -0.82 7.41 -11.72
N THR A 62 -1.13 6.64 -12.77
CA THR A 62 -1.34 7.17 -14.13
C THR A 62 -2.65 7.94 -14.28
N VAL A 63 -3.57 7.80 -13.30
CA VAL A 63 -4.86 8.53 -13.25
C VAL A 63 -4.92 9.51 -12.08
N TYR A 64 -3.78 10.01 -11.57
CA TYR A 64 -3.71 10.76 -10.32
C TYR A 64 -4.67 11.96 -10.25
N THR A 65 -4.79 12.74 -11.33
CA THR A 65 -5.71 13.88 -11.41
C THR A 65 -7.17 13.44 -11.28
N ASP A 66 -7.50 12.28 -11.84
CA ASP A 66 -8.85 11.73 -11.92
C ASP A 66 -9.06 10.58 -10.91
N ARG A 67 -8.27 10.56 -9.84
CA ARG A 67 -8.37 9.53 -8.80
C ARG A 67 -9.78 9.54 -8.19
N PRO A 68 -10.36 8.36 -7.86
CA PRO A 68 -11.66 8.29 -7.21
C PRO A 68 -11.63 9.06 -5.88
N ALA A 69 -12.78 9.56 -5.45
CA ALA A 69 -12.90 10.38 -4.24
C ALA A 69 -12.35 9.64 -3.01
N SER A 70 -12.52 8.32 -2.93
CA SER A 70 -11.97 7.50 -1.86
C SER A 70 -10.44 7.46 -1.86
N CYS A 71 -9.77 7.39 -3.01
CA CYS A 71 -8.31 7.58 -3.11
C CYS A 71 -7.89 9.03 -2.84
N ARG A 72 -8.77 10.01 -3.08
CA ARG A 72 -8.50 11.43 -2.83
C ARG A 72 -8.57 11.79 -1.34
N ARG A 73 -9.48 11.15 -0.61
CA ARG A 73 -9.77 11.40 0.80
C ARG A 73 -8.73 10.80 1.74
N TYR A 74 -8.09 9.71 1.33
CA TYR A 74 -7.08 9.06 2.15
C TYR A 74 -5.79 9.90 2.22
N HIS A 75 -5.40 10.27 3.43
CA HIS A 75 -4.11 10.88 3.75
C HIS A 75 -3.40 9.97 4.75
N CYS A 76 -2.25 9.40 4.37
CA CYS A 76 -1.40 8.69 5.32
C CYS A 76 -0.77 9.68 6.31
N GLN A 77 -0.20 9.17 7.41
CA GLN A 77 0.43 10.02 8.41
C GLN A 77 1.55 10.89 7.83
N LEU A 78 2.39 10.35 6.95
CA LEU A 78 3.42 11.13 6.26
C LEU A 78 2.86 12.26 5.40
N PHE A 79 1.73 12.02 4.72
CA PHE A 79 1.04 13.06 3.97
C PHE A 79 0.54 14.17 4.91
N ALA A 80 -0.07 13.79 6.05
CA ALA A 80 -0.56 14.75 7.03
C ALA A 80 0.58 15.60 7.60
N ALA A 81 1.69 14.97 8.01
CA ALA A 81 2.88 15.67 8.50
C ALA A 81 3.45 16.67 7.47
N LEU A 82 3.51 16.28 6.19
CA LEU A 82 3.93 17.19 5.12
C LEU A 82 2.92 18.33 4.89
N ALA A 83 1.61 18.05 4.97
CA ALA A 83 0.56 19.06 4.82
C ALA A 83 0.57 20.09 5.94
N GLU A 84 0.88 19.63 7.15
CA GLU A 84 1.01 20.45 8.37
C GLU A 84 2.40 21.09 8.51
N LYS A 85 3.32 20.83 7.56
CA LYS A 85 4.70 21.33 7.52
C LYS A 85 5.56 20.88 8.72
N GLU A 86 5.21 19.77 9.35
CA GLU A 86 6.03 19.11 10.37
C GLU A 86 7.29 18.50 9.76
N VAL A 87 7.23 18.14 8.48
CA VAL A 87 8.37 17.69 7.66
C VAL A 87 8.38 18.42 6.33
N SER A 88 9.57 18.60 5.77
CA SER A 88 9.78 19.03 4.39
C SER A 88 9.47 17.91 3.39
N LEU A 89 9.31 18.28 2.11
CA LEU A 89 9.14 17.29 1.04
C LEU A 89 10.37 16.37 0.92
N GLU A 90 11.58 16.90 1.14
CA GLU A 90 12.81 16.13 1.08
C GLU A 90 12.86 15.06 2.18
N GLU A 91 12.59 15.45 3.42
CA GLU A 91 12.49 14.52 4.56
C GLU A 91 11.40 13.47 4.33
N ALA A 92 10.24 13.88 3.79
CA ALA A 92 9.17 12.94 3.49
C ALA A 92 9.56 11.94 2.39
N LEU A 93 10.29 12.38 1.37
CA LEU A 93 10.78 11.47 0.32
C LEU A 93 11.87 10.51 0.85
N ALA A 94 12.71 10.96 1.78
CA ALA A 94 13.66 10.06 2.46
C ALA A 94 12.94 8.95 3.24
N VAL A 95 11.83 9.28 3.92
CA VAL A 95 10.98 8.28 4.59
C VAL A 95 10.37 7.29 3.59
N VAL A 96 9.93 7.77 2.42
CA VAL A 96 9.41 6.91 1.35
C VAL A 96 10.49 5.95 0.84
N ASP A 97 11.70 6.43 0.57
CA ASP A 97 12.77 5.61 0.03
C ASP A 97 13.24 4.55 1.03
N GLU A 98 13.35 4.89 2.32
CA GLU A 98 13.65 3.94 3.38
C GLU A 98 12.53 2.89 3.53
N ALA A 99 11.26 3.30 3.44
CA ALA A 99 10.14 2.36 3.47
C ALA A 99 10.25 1.35 2.32
N HIS A 100 10.51 1.81 1.08
CA HIS A 100 10.70 0.94 -0.07
C HIS A 100 11.89 -0.02 0.13
N ALA A 101 13.02 0.48 0.63
CA ALA A 101 14.19 -0.35 0.90
C ALA A 101 13.89 -1.49 1.90
N ARG A 102 13.06 -1.21 2.92
CA ARG A 102 12.60 -2.23 3.88
C ARG A 102 11.65 -3.24 3.25
N VAL A 103 10.72 -2.78 2.43
CA VAL A 103 9.82 -3.69 1.67
C VAL A 103 10.63 -4.57 0.73
N ASP A 104 11.62 -4.03 0.03
CA ASP A 104 12.52 -4.78 -0.85
C ASP A 104 13.37 -5.78 -0.06
N ALA A 105 13.78 -5.44 1.17
CA ALA A 105 14.47 -6.36 2.05
C ALA A 105 13.60 -7.58 2.40
N VAL A 106 12.31 -7.37 2.71
CA VAL A 106 11.36 -8.46 2.89
C VAL A 106 11.18 -9.25 1.59
N ALA A 107 11.08 -8.60 0.44
CA ALA A 107 10.92 -9.29 -0.84
C ALA A 107 12.06 -10.28 -1.12
N ARG A 108 13.30 -9.95 -0.72
CA ARG A 108 14.48 -10.80 -0.86
C ARG A 108 14.49 -12.04 0.06
N THR A 109 13.71 -12.04 1.15
CA THR A 109 13.60 -13.20 2.04
C THR A 109 12.50 -14.17 1.62
N LEU A 110 11.62 -13.78 0.70
CA LEU A 110 10.49 -14.60 0.27
C LEU A 110 10.85 -15.45 -0.94
N ALA A 111 10.29 -16.67 -0.97
CA ALA A 111 10.26 -17.48 -2.18
C ALA A 111 9.58 -16.71 -3.34
N PRO A 112 9.95 -16.99 -4.61
CA PRO A 112 9.30 -16.40 -5.78
C PRO A 112 7.77 -16.48 -5.69
N ALA A 113 7.09 -15.45 -6.19
CA ALA A 113 5.63 -15.42 -6.17
C ALA A 113 5.08 -16.56 -7.04
N ALA A 114 4.29 -17.46 -6.43
CA ALA A 114 3.50 -18.42 -7.18
C ALA A 114 2.44 -17.72 -8.02
N GLU A 115 1.93 -18.40 -9.06
CA GLU A 115 0.83 -17.89 -9.86
C GLU A 115 -0.40 -17.60 -8.98
N GLY A 116 -1.02 -16.43 -9.17
CA GLY A 116 -2.14 -15.97 -8.36
C GLY A 116 -1.79 -15.49 -6.94
N ALA A 117 -0.52 -15.50 -6.54
CA ALA A 117 -0.10 -14.91 -5.27
C ALA A 117 -0.35 -13.38 -5.26
N PRO A 118 -0.60 -12.77 -4.08
CA PRO A 118 -0.75 -11.32 -3.98
C PRO A 118 0.49 -10.60 -4.50
N ARG A 119 0.29 -9.48 -5.21
CA ARG A 119 1.40 -8.65 -5.69
C ARG A 119 2.10 -7.89 -4.57
N SER A 120 1.40 -7.58 -3.47
CA SER A 120 1.98 -6.93 -2.29
C SER A 120 2.95 -7.86 -1.58
N VAL A 121 4.18 -7.37 -1.37
CA VAL A 121 5.25 -8.08 -0.65
C VAL A 121 4.84 -8.36 0.80
N LEU A 122 4.28 -7.37 1.50
CA LEU A 122 3.89 -7.52 2.90
C LEU A 122 2.75 -8.53 3.04
N GLN A 123 1.81 -8.55 2.08
CA GLN A 123 0.75 -9.56 2.09
C GLN A 123 1.30 -10.96 1.85
N ARG A 124 2.31 -11.12 0.98
CA ARG A 124 3.01 -12.40 0.78
C ARG A 124 3.77 -12.83 2.03
N ALA A 125 4.50 -11.91 2.68
CA ALA A 125 5.21 -12.20 3.93
C ALA A 125 4.25 -12.65 5.04
N ARG A 126 3.14 -11.94 5.22
CA ARG A 126 2.08 -12.32 6.16
C ARG A 126 1.56 -13.73 5.88
N ARG A 127 1.27 -14.06 4.62
CA ARG A 127 0.81 -15.40 4.23
C ARG A 127 1.87 -16.46 4.49
N ALA A 128 3.11 -16.23 4.08
CA ALA A 128 4.21 -17.18 4.28
C ALA A 128 4.51 -17.46 5.76
N ASN A 129 4.17 -16.54 6.66
CA ASN A 129 4.32 -16.74 8.10
C ASN A 129 3.21 -17.63 8.73
N LEU A 130 2.16 -17.96 7.99
CA LEU A 130 1.08 -18.82 8.49
C LEU A 130 1.44 -20.31 8.32
N PRO A 131 1.10 -21.20 9.28
CA PRO A 131 1.43 -22.62 9.22
C PRO A 131 0.91 -23.33 7.95
N GLU A 132 -0.29 -22.98 7.48
CA GLU A 132 -0.89 -23.53 6.26
C GLU A 132 -0.11 -23.22 4.97
N HIS A 133 0.84 -22.27 5.04
CA HIS A 133 1.68 -21.84 3.92
C HIS A 133 3.16 -22.15 4.16
N GLY A 134 3.47 -23.07 5.08
CA GLY A 134 4.85 -23.50 5.37
C GLY A 134 5.59 -22.61 6.37
N GLY A 135 4.87 -21.73 7.07
CA GLY A 135 5.41 -20.92 8.15
C GLY A 135 5.63 -21.70 9.46
N PRO A 136 6.19 -21.05 10.49
CA PRO A 136 6.56 -19.64 10.52
C PRO A 136 7.79 -19.34 9.66
N LEU A 137 7.98 -18.06 9.33
CA LEU A 137 9.24 -17.60 8.74
C LEU A 137 10.41 -17.91 9.68
N SER A 138 11.62 -18.02 9.13
CA SER A 138 12.83 -18.12 9.96
C SER A 138 12.93 -16.89 10.88
N SER A 139 13.60 -17.02 12.03
CA SER A 139 13.73 -15.90 12.97
C SER A 139 14.34 -14.64 12.34
N ALA A 140 15.27 -14.81 11.39
CA ALA A 140 15.90 -13.70 10.67
C ALA A 140 14.93 -13.02 9.68
N ASP A 141 14.13 -13.80 8.96
CA ASP A 141 13.16 -13.30 7.98
C ASP A 141 11.97 -12.64 8.68
N LEU A 142 11.49 -13.24 9.78
CA LEU A 142 10.45 -12.66 10.61
C LEU A 142 10.89 -11.30 11.16
N ALA A 143 12.11 -11.20 11.71
CA ALA A 143 12.63 -9.93 12.20
C ALA A 143 12.75 -8.87 11.08
N THR A 144 13.04 -9.29 9.84
CA THR A 144 13.07 -8.39 8.68
C THR A 144 11.67 -7.87 8.34
N TYR A 145 10.67 -8.74 8.32
CA TYR A 145 9.28 -8.39 8.13
C TYR A 145 8.75 -7.46 9.23
N GLU A 146 9.01 -7.76 10.50
CA GLU A 146 8.60 -6.94 11.64
C GLU A 146 9.21 -5.54 11.63
N ARG A 147 10.49 -5.41 11.24
CA ARG A 147 11.16 -4.10 11.07
C ARG A 147 10.55 -3.26 9.94
N ALA A 148 10.01 -3.90 8.90
CA ALA A 148 9.30 -3.19 7.84
C ALA A 148 7.92 -2.74 8.32
N GLU A 149 7.15 -3.63 8.94
CA GLU A 149 5.83 -3.31 9.52
C GLU A 149 5.91 -2.19 10.55
N ALA A 150 6.87 -2.24 11.49
CA ALA A 150 7.07 -1.19 12.50
C ALA A 150 7.40 0.17 11.90
N TYR A 151 8.16 0.20 10.80
CA TYR A 151 8.48 1.43 10.07
C TYR A 151 7.23 2.00 9.37
N LEU A 152 6.46 1.14 8.70
CA LEU A 152 5.20 1.52 8.06
C LEU A 152 4.17 2.03 9.06
N ASP A 153 4.07 1.38 10.23
CA ASP A 153 3.17 1.80 11.32
C ASP A 153 3.53 3.20 11.84
N THR A 154 4.82 3.45 12.03
CA THR A 154 5.34 4.71 12.58
C THR A 154 5.13 5.89 11.63
N HIS A 155 5.32 5.68 10.33
CA HIS A 155 5.39 6.78 9.37
C HIS A 155 4.15 6.90 8.48
N PHE A 156 3.38 5.83 8.27
CA PHE A 156 2.28 5.83 7.30
C PHE A 156 0.91 5.56 7.92
N ARG A 157 0.81 4.63 8.89
CA ARG A 157 -0.48 4.15 9.40
C ARG A 157 -0.95 4.83 10.70
N GLY A 158 -0.03 5.34 11.52
CA GLY A 158 -0.33 5.99 12.80
C GLY A 158 -0.88 5.07 13.88
N ARG A 159 -1.06 5.59 15.10
CA ARG A 159 -1.51 4.82 16.30
C ARG A 159 -2.88 4.11 16.12
N LEU A 160 -3.66 4.45 15.09
CA LEU A 160 -4.97 3.87 14.79
C LEU A 160 -4.92 2.75 13.72
N GLY A 161 -3.74 2.44 13.16
CA GLY A 161 -3.55 1.44 12.10
C GLY A 161 -3.89 -0.02 12.44
N ARG A 162 -4.33 -0.32 13.67
CA ARG A 162 -4.76 -1.66 14.11
C ARG A 162 -6.27 -1.90 14.05
N ARG A 163 -7.02 -1.09 13.29
CA ARG A 163 -8.45 -1.36 13.02
C ARG A 163 -8.64 -1.71 11.54
N GLY A 164 -8.79 -3.00 11.30
CA GLY A 164 -9.07 -3.61 10.00
C GLY A 164 -8.91 -5.11 10.08
#